data_AF-A0A7C5IV33-F1
#
_entry.id   AF-A0A7C5IV33-F1
#
_cell.length_a   1.000
_cell.length_b   1.000
_cell.length_c   1.000
_cell.angle_alpha   90.00
_cell.angle_beta   90.00
_cell.angle_gamma   90.00
#
_symmetry.space_group_name_H-M   'P 1'
#
loop_
_entity.id
_entity.type
_entity.pdbx_description
1 polymer ?
#
loop_
_entity_poly.entity_id
_entity_poly.type
_entity_poly.pdbx_seq_one_letter_code
_entity_poly.pdbx_strand_id
1 'polypeptide(L)'
;GNAALFEAYELEDSFNLFSPGSGGNLDASIARAFVREEPIVFYYWGPTGLMGKYDMVQLEMPAYNEEIWNCNVDANCTPKRKSAFATPPVVVGTASWLADEAPAVAEYLGKVALNNLQISQMLTWGDENKASAEETAINFLKTREDVWSNWVPEAAAEAIKASL
;
A
#
# COMPACT_ATOMS: atom_id res chain seq x y z
N GLY A 1 -17.22 -7.95 4.19
CA GLY A 1 -16.59 -6.62 3.98
C GLY A 1 -16.49 -5.85 5.29
N ASN A 2 -16.13 -4.57 5.27
CA ASN A 2 -15.88 -3.77 6.50
C ASN A 2 -17.08 -3.72 7.46
N ALA A 3 -18.30 -3.67 6.93
CA ALA A 3 -19.52 -3.73 7.74
C ALA A 3 -19.64 -5.02 8.56
N ALA A 4 -19.12 -6.15 8.05
CA ALA A 4 -19.12 -7.41 8.79
C ALA A 4 -18.15 -7.39 9.98
N LEU A 5 -17.04 -6.67 9.87
CA LEU A 5 -16.14 -6.49 11.01
C LEU A 5 -16.75 -5.54 12.04
N PHE A 6 -17.47 -4.51 11.60
CA PHE A 6 -18.20 -3.61 12.50
C PHE A 6 -19.17 -4.39 13.41
N GLU A 7 -19.95 -5.30 12.82
CA GLU A 7 -20.83 -6.24 13.55
C GLU A 7 -20.04 -7.23 14.40
N ALA A 8 -19.00 -7.87 13.86
CA ALA A 8 -18.22 -8.87 14.58
C ALA A 8 -17.47 -8.32 15.81
N TYR A 9 -17.23 -7.00 15.85
CA TYR A 9 -16.65 -6.30 16.99
C TYR A 9 -17.68 -5.58 17.86
N GLU A 10 -18.98 -5.70 17.56
CA GLU A 10 -20.08 -5.10 18.34
C GLU A 10 -19.91 -3.57 18.52
N LEU A 11 -19.55 -2.88 17.44
CA LEU A 11 -19.18 -1.46 17.48
C LEU A 11 -20.36 -0.50 17.34
N GLU A 12 -21.58 -1.00 17.14
CA GLU A 12 -22.80 -0.23 16.89
C GLU A 12 -23.10 0.81 17.97
N ASP A 13 -22.80 0.50 19.23
CA ASP A 13 -23.11 1.38 20.37
C ASP A 13 -22.03 2.45 20.62
N SER A 14 -20.86 2.32 20.00
CA SER A 14 -19.67 3.17 20.28
C SER A 14 -19.15 3.92 19.06
N PHE A 15 -19.44 3.46 17.85
CA PHE A 15 -18.94 4.04 16.61
C PHE A 15 -20.07 4.23 15.59
N ASN A 16 -19.85 5.12 14.62
CA ASN A 16 -20.72 5.26 13.46
C ASN A 16 -20.01 4.68 12.23
N LEU A 17 -20.63 3.73 11.56
CA LEU A 17 -20.12 3.22 10.28
C LEU A 17 -20.42 4.25 9.17
N PHE A 18 -19.42 5.08 8.86
CA PHE A 18 -19.51 6.08 7.80
C PHE A 18 -18.95 5.55 6.47
N SER A 19 -19.71 5.70 5.39
CA SER A 19 -19.24 5.42 4.03
C SER A 19 -18.98 6.73 3.28
N PRO A 20 -17.73 7.04 2.88
CA PRO A 20 -17.38 8.31 2.24
C PRO A 20 -17.82 8.40 0.77
N GLY A 21 -18.31 7.30 0.17
CA GLY A 21 -18.79 7.23 -1.20
C GLY A 21 -17.70 7.19 -2.28
N SER A 22 -16.49 7.69 -2.00
CA SER A 22 -15.33 7.60 -2.90
C SER A 22 -14.03 7.50 -2.11
N GLY A 23 -12.96 7.01 -2.76
CA GLY A 23 -11.61 6.99 -2.17
C GLY A 23 -11.10 8.39 -1.85
N GLY A 24 -11.28 9.36 -2.74
CA GLY A 24 -10.85 10.75 -2.48
C GLY A 24 -11.58 11.39 -1.29
N ASN A 25 -12.87 11.07 -1.08
CA ASN A 25 -13.59 11.54 0.10
C ASN A 25 -13.11 10.88 1.39
N LEU A 26 -12.68 9.61 1.33
CA LEU A 26 -12.05 8.91 2.44
C LEU A 26 -10.73 9.59 2.81
N ASP A 27 -9.86 9.81 1.83
CA ASP A 27 -8.56 10.47 2.00
C ASP A 27 -8.71 11.85 2.64
N ALA A 28 -9.65 12.67 2.14
CA ALA A 28 -9.93 13.99 2.68
C ALA A 28 -10.47 13.96 4.12
N SER A 29 -11.26 12.95 4.47
CA SER A 29 -11.81 12.77 5.83
C SER A 29 -10.71 12.40 6.82
N ILE A 30 -9.81 11.47 6.42
CA ILE A 30 -8.66 11.06 7.23
C ILE A 30 -7.70 12.24 7.39
N ALA A 31 -7.31 12.90 6.30
CA ALA A 31 -6.40 14.06 6.36
C ALA A 31 -6.94 15.18 7.27
N ARG A 32 -8.25 15.46 7.22
CA ARG A 32 -8.87 16.45 8.10
C ARG A 32 -8.74 16.07 9.57
N ALA A 33 -8.97 14.81 9.93
CA ALA A 33 -8.87 14.34 11.30
C ALA A 33 -7.42 14.47 11.82
N PHE A 34 -6.43 14.07 11.02
CA PHE A 34 -5.01 14.24 11.35
C PHE A 34 -4.62 15.70 11.56
N VAL A 35 -4.99 16.60 10.65
CA VAL A 35 -4.69 18.05 10.77
C VAL A 35 -5.34 18.69 12.00
N ARG A 36 -6.47 18.15 12.46
CA ARG A 36 -7.19 18.63 13.65
C ARG A 36 -6.84 17.90 14.93
N GLU A 37 -5.94 16.93 14.87
CA GLU A 37 -5.61 16.04 16.00
C GLU A 37 -6.85 15.35 16.59
N GLU A 38 -7.84 15.04 15.74
CA GLU A 38 -9.07 14.36 16.13
C GLU A 38 -8.89 12.84 16.02
N PRO A 39 -9.38 12.05 17.01
CA PRO A 39 -9.31 10.61 16.93
C PRO A 39 -10.17 10.07 15.79
N ILE A 40 -9.60 9.18 14.97
CA ILE A 40 -10.30 8.53 13.86
C ILE A 40 -9.91 7.05 13.78
N VAL A 41 -10.89 6.19 13.51
CA VAL A 41 -10.68 4.79 13.14
C VAL A 41 -11.27 4.60 11.75
N PHE A 42 -10.50 4.01 10.84
CA PHE A 42 -10.91 3.86 9.44
C PHE A 42 -10.34 2.57 8.85
N TYR A 43 -11.01 2.07 7.81
CA TYR A 43 -10.45 1.06 6.94
C TYR A 43 -9.66 1.73 5.83
N TYR A 44 -8.49 1.18 5.51
CA TYR A 44 -7.67 1.68 4.41
C TYR A 44 -6.89 0.54 3.76
N TRP A 45 -6.45 0.76 2.52
CA TRP A 45 -5.56 -0.13 1.80
C TRP A 45 -4.21 0.55 1.61
N GLY A 46 -3.14 -0.24 1.52
CA GLY A 46 -1.80 0.25 1.25
C GLY A 46 -1.14 -0.53 0.11
N PRO A 47 -0.11 0.05 -0.53
CA PRO A 47 0.47 1.37 -0.24
C PRO A 47 -0.26 2.54 -0.95
N THR A 48 -0.34 3.71 -0.29
CA THR A 48 -0.79 4.99 -0.89
C THR A 48 0.00 6.18 -0.36
N GLY A 49 -0.12 7.36 -0.99
CA GLY A 49 0.50 8.60 -0.49
C GLY A 49 -0.04 9.05 0.87
N LEU A 50 -1.32 8.80 1.17
CA LEU A 50 -1.89 9.15 2.48
C LEU A 50 -1.16 8.44 3.63
N MET A 51 -0.82 7.16 3.45
CA MET A 51 -0.06 6.38 4.44
C MET A 51 1.41 6.83 4.58
N GLY A 52 1.97 7.48 3.57
CA GLY A 52 3.33 8.02 3.65
C GLY A 52 3.38 9.40 4.30
N LYS A 53 2.25 10.13 4.27
CA LYS A 53 2.13 11.49 4.79
C LYS A 53 1.84 11.57 6.28
N TYR A 54 0.99 10.68 6.79
CA TYR A 54 0.55 10.70 8.18
C TYR A 54 1.01 9.45 8.91
N ASP A 55 1.43 9.60 10.16
CA ASP A 55 1.84 8.48 10.99
C ASP A 55 0.59 7.74 11.52
N MET A 56 0.29 6.59 10.91
CA MET A 56 -0.88 5.78 11.22
C MET A 56 -0.42 4.45 11.82
N VAL A 57 -1.14 3.98 12.84
CA VAL A 57 -0.93 2.64 13.39
C VAL A 57 -2.00 1.68 12.88
N GLN A 58 -1.58 0.53 12.36
CA GLN A 58 -2.49 -0.55 12.03
C GLN A 58 -2.96 -1.24 13.32
N LEU A 59 -4.29 -1.35 13.50
CA LEU A 59 -4.86 -2.08 14.63
C LEU A 59 -4.60 -3.58 14.49
N GLU A 60 -4.26 -4.23 15.61
CA GLU A 60 -4.05 -5.67 15.66
C GLU A 60 -5.35 -6.42 15.34
N MET A 61 -5.26 -7.42 14.47
CA MET A 61 -6.36 -8.29 14.07
C MET A 61 -5.96 -9.76 14.25
N PRO A 62 -6.92 -10.67 14.49
CA PRO A 62 -6.64 -12.10 14.47
C PRO A 62 -6.09 -12.52 13.10
N ALA A 63 -5.40 -13.65 13.05
CA ALA A 63 -4.89 -14.21 11.79
C ALA A 63 -6.02 -14.36 10.75
N TYR A 64 -5.66 -14.22 9.47
CA TYR A 64 -6.60 -14.44 8.37
C TYR A 64 -7.16 -15.86 8.43
N ASN A 65 -8.48 -15.97 8.31
CA ASN A 65 -9.21 -17.23 8.20
C ASN A 65 -10.12 -17.17 6.96
N GLU A 66 -9.88 -18.07 6.01
CA GLU A 66 -10.58 -18.09 4.72
C GLU A 66 -12.08 -18.37 4.85
N GLU A 67 -12.47 -19.28 5.75
CA GLU A 67 -13.89 -19.60 5.99
C GLU A 67 -14.64 -18.39 6.56
N ILE A 68 -14.05 -17.73 7.55
CA ILE A 68 -14.60 -16.51 8.15
C ILE A 68 -14.66 -15.40 7.10
N TRP A 69 -13.61 -15.24 6.29
CA TRP A 69 -13.58 -14.24 5.22
C TRP A 69 -14.73 -14.44 4.23
N ASN A 70 -14.91 -15.66 3.74
CA ASN A 70 -15.97 -16.01 2.79
C ASN A 70 -17.37 -15.75 3.40
N CYS A 71 -17.57 -16.10 4.67
CA CYS A 71 -18.81 -15.75 5.40
C CYS A 71 -18.99 -14.23 5.56
N ASN A 72 -17.91 -13.48 5.83
CA ASN A 72 -17.98 -12.04 6.03
C ASN A 72 -18.27 -11.26 4.73
N VAL A 73 -17.98 -11.82 3.55
CA VAL A 73 -18.32 -11.20 2.25
C VAL A 73 -19.69 -11.63 1.72
N ASP A 74 -20.23 -12.76 2.18
CA ASP A 74 -21.62 -13.17 1.90
C ASP A 74 -22.60 -12.38 2.79
N ALA A 75 -23.56 -11.68 2.19
CA ALA A 75 -24.56 -10.92 2.93
C ALA A 75 -25.47 -11.80 3.81
N ASN A 76 -25.68 -13.07 3.46
CA ASN A 76 -26.62 -13.96 4.14
C ASN A 76 -25.98 -14.79 5.25
N CYS A 77 -24.65 -14.86 5.32
CA CYS A 77 -23.96 -15.67 6.32
C CYS A 77 -23.95 -14.96 7.68
N THR A 78 -24.42 -15.64 8.73
CA THR A 78 -24.47 -15.13 10.11
C THR A 78 -24.11 -16.25 11.09
N PRO A 79 -23.43 -15.97 12.22
CA PRO A 79 -22.93 -14.66 12.66
C PRO A 79 -21.66 -14.22 11.92
N LYS A 80 -21.45 -12.90 11.81
CA LYS A 80 -20.14 -12.36 11.38
C LYS A 80 -19.08 -12.63 12.42
N ARG A 81 -17.84 -12.84 11.98
CA ARG A 81 -16.73 -13.22 12.87
C ARG A 81 -15.45 -12.44 12.58
N LYS A 82 -14.56 -12.40 13.56
CA LYS A 82 -13.30 -11.66 13.50
C LYS A 82 -12.27 -12.46 12.67
N SER A 83 -11.70 -11.81 11.65
CA SER A 83 -10.58 -12.30 10.84
C SER A 83 -9.86 -11.08 10.27
N ALA A 84 -8.53 -11.14 10.10
CA ALA A 84 -7.84 -10.17 9.26
C ALA A 84 -8.31 -10.25 7.79
N PHE A 85 -7.95 -9.23 7.01
CA PHE A 85 -8.10 -9.23 5.56
C PHE A 85 -7.07 -10.16 4.92
N ALA A 86 -7.43 -10.75 3.77
CA ALA A 86 -6.44 -11.43 2.93
C ALA A 86 -5.37 -10.42 2.49
N THR A 87 -4.09 -10.80 2.62
CA THR A 87 -2.97 -9.99 2.14
C THR A 87 -2.38 -10.67 0.90
N PRO A 88 -2.83 -10.32 -0.31
CA PRO A 88 -2.26 -10.89 -1.52
C PRO A 88 -0.83 -10.39 -1.71
N PRO A 89 0.07 -11.22 -2.28
CA PRO A 89 1.41 -10.76 -2.61
C PRO A 89 1.36 -9.73 -3.75
N VAL A 90 2.23 -8.72 -3.68
CA VAL A 90 2.55 -7.87 -4.82
C VAL A 90 3.62 -8.58 -5.65
N VAL A 91 3.36 -8.77 -6.93
CA VAL A 91 4.24 -9.54 -7.84
C VAL A 91 4.60 -8.73 -9.08
N VAL A 92 5.81 -8.95 -9.58
CA VAL A 92 6.24 -8.46 -10.89
C VAL A 92 5.91 -9.53 -11.92
N GLY A 93 4.95 -9.26 -12.81
CA GLY A 93 4.61 -10.15 -13.93
C GLY A 93 5.41 -9.82 -15.18
N THR A 94 6.02 -10.82 -15.80
CA THR A 94 6.78 -10.65 -17.05
C THR A 94 6.29 -11.61 -18.13
N ALA A 95 6.57 -11.29 -19.39
CA ALA A 95 6.44 -12.27 -20.46
C ALA A 95 7.43 -13.43 -20.25
N SER A 96 7.04 -14.65 -20.60
CA SER A 96 7.84 -15.85 -20.33
C SER A 96 9.18 -15.87 -21.09
N TRP A 97 9.21 -15.34 -22.31
CA TRP A 97 10.40 -15.28 -23.17
C TRP A 97 11.47 -14.29 -22.66
N LEU A 98 11.14 -13.42 -21.71
CA LEU A 98 12.06 -12.37 -21.25
C LEU A 98 13.33 -12.95 -20.63
N ALA A 99 13.24 -14.10 -19.96
CA ALA A 99 14.39 -14.77 -19.36
C ALA A 99 15.42 -15.21 -20.41
N ASP A 100 14.97 -15.58 -21.61
CA ASP A 100 15.84 -16.06 -22.69
C ASP A 100 16.37 -14.90 -23.54
N GLU A 101 15.52 -13.92 -23.89
CA GLU A 101 15.88 -12.84 -24.80
C GLU A 101 16.55 -11.64 -24.11
N ALA A 102 16.23 -11.40 -22.83
CA ALA A 102 16.75 -10.27 -22.06
C ALA A 102 17.11 -10.69 -20.62
N PRO A 103 18.06 -11.62 -20.44
CA PRO A 103 18.39 -12.19 -19.12
C PRO A 103 18.80 -11.14 -18.08
N ALA A 104 19.49 -10.07 -18.49
CA ALA A 104 19.86 -8.98 -17.59
C ALA A 104 18.63 -8.18 -17.08
N VAL A 105 17.60 -8.01 -17.93
CA VAL A 105 16.34 -7.35 -17.54
C VAL A 105 15.53 -8.28 -16.63
N ALA A 106 15.50 -9.58 -16.94
CA ALA A 106 14.85 -10.58 -16.10
C ALA A 106 15.50 -10.64 -14.70
N GLU A 107 16.84 -10.58 -14.62
CA GLU A 107 17.56 -10.53 -13.34
C GLU A 107 17.20 -9.27 -12.54
N TYR A 108 17.21 -8.10 -13.19
CA TYR A 108 16.80 -6.85 -12.55
C TYR A 108 15.37 -6.94 -12.00
N LEU A 109 14.40 -7.34 -12.83
CA LEU A 109 12.99 -7.47 -12.42
C LEU A 109 12.79 -8.52 -11.32
N GLY A 110 13.64 -9.54 -11.25
CA GLY A 110 13.66 -10.50 -10.15
C GLY A 110 14.22 -9.97 -8.83
N LYS A 111 14.97 -8.86 -8.86
CA LYS A 111 15.56 -8.19 -7.69
C LYS A 111 14.78 -6.97 -7.20
N VAL A 112 14.03 -6.31 -8.09
CA VAL A 112 13.23 -5.13 -7.73
C VAL A 112 12.24 -5.49 -6.63
N ALA A 113 12.41 -4.83 -5.49
CA ALA A 113 11.53 -4.99 -4.34
C ALA A 113 11.44 -3.67 -3.59
N LEU A 114 10.20 -3.22 -3.35
CA LEU A 114 9.90 -2.10 -2.48
C LEU A 114 8.91 -2.55 -1.42
N ASN A 115 9.13 -2.13 -0.19
CA ASN A 115 8.12 -2.30 0.86
C ASN A 115 7.04 -1.21 0.76
N ASN A 116 5.91 -1.44 1.43
CA ASN A 116 4.77 -0.53 1.38
C ASN A 116 5.13 0.90 1.81
N LEU A 117 5.98 1.06 2.83
CA LEU A 117 6.39 2.39 3.31
C LEU A 117 7.18 3.14 2.23
N GLN A 118 8.10 2.48 1.54
CA GLN A 118 8.88 3.10 0.45
C GLN A 118 7.99 3.54 -0.70
N ILE A 119 7.02 2.71 -1.11
CA ILE A 119 6.06 3.07 -2.16
C ILE A 119 5.19 4.25 -1.71
N SER A 120 4.67 4.21 -0.49
CA SER A 120 3.89 5.29 0.11
C SER A 120 4.64 6.61 0.17
N GLN A 121 5.90 6.61 0.60
CA GLN A 121 6.75 7.81 0.64
C GLN A 121 6.99 8.39 -0.75
N MET A 122 7.24 7.54 -1.74
CA MET A 122 7.43 7.96 -3.13
C MET A 122 6.15 8.62 -3.70
N LEU A 123 4.99 8.00 -3.46
CA LEU A 123 3.69 8.57 -3.86
C LEU A 123 3.39 9.89 -3.15
N THR A 124 3.74 10.00 -1.87
CA THR A 124 3.58 11.24 -1.08
C THR A 124 4.38 12.37 -1.69
N TRP A 125 5.67 12.12 -1.97
CA TRP A 125 6.53 13.14 -2.57
C TRP A 125 6.00 13.59 -3.93
N GLY A 126 5.54 12.63 -4.76
CA GLY A 126 4.98 12.93 -6.07
C GLY A 126 3.77 13.87 -5.99
N ASP A 127 2.83 13.57 -5.07
CA ASP A 127 1.64 14.38 -4.85
C ASP A 127 1.98 15.79 -4.33
N GLU A 128 2.83 15.89 -3.30
CA GLU A 128 3.18 17.17 -2.67
C GLU A 128 3.92 18.12 -3.61
N ASN A 129 4.74 17.57 -4.52
CA ASN A 129 5.48 18.34 -5.50
C ASN A 129 4.73 18.51 -6.82
N LYS A 130 3.50 17.95 -6.94
CA LYS A 130 2.75 17.87 -8.21
C LYS A 130 3.61 17.31 -9.34
N ALA A 131 4.48 16.37 -8.99
CA ALA A 131 5.47 15.81 -9.88
C ALA A 131 4.84 14.75 -10.78
N SER A 132 5.32 14.66 -12.00
CA SER A 132 5.06 13.54 -12.88
C SER A 132 5.63 12.24 -12.30
N ALA A 133 5.21 11.11 -12.86
CA ALA A 133 5.78 9.81 -12.51
C ALA A 133 7.29 9.74 -12.80
N GLU A 134 7.75 10.40 -13.87
CA GLU A 134 9.16 10.48 -14.23
C GLU A 134 9.96 11.29 -13.21
N GLU A 135 9.51 12.49 -12.85
CA GLU A 135 10.16 13.31 -11.81
C GLU A 135 10.20 12.58 -10.46
N THR A 136 9.14 11.86 -10.12
CA THR A 136 9.07 11.02 -8.92
C THR A 136 10.08 9.88 -8.95
N ALA A 137 10.22 9.20 -10.09
CA ALA A 137 11.22 8.15 -10.28
C ALA A 137 12.65 8.71 -10.20
N ILE A 138 12.93 9.85 -10.82
CA ILE A 138 14.23 10.53 -10.72
C ILE A 138 14.54 10.92 -9.28
N ASN A 139 13.59 11.47 -8.54
CA ASN A 139 13.77 11.78 -7.13
C ASN A 139 14.05 10.52 -6.30
N PHE A 140 13.34 9.42 -6.55
CA PHE A 140 13.63 8.13 -5.92
C PHE A 140 15.07 7.68 -6.21
N LEU A 141 15.52 7.74 -7.47
CA LEU A 141 16.89 7.38 -7.83
C LEU A 141 17.93 8.26 -7.12
N LYS A 142 17.67 9.56 -6.97
CA LYS A 142 18.56 10.51 -6.28
C LYS A 142 18.63 10.32 -4.77
N THR A 143 17.53 9.87 -4.16
CA THR A 143 17.39 9.88 -2.69
C THR A 143 17.46 8.50 -2.05
N ARG A 144 17.28 7.43 -2.84
CA ARG A 144 17.17 6.04 -2.36
C ARG A 144 18.20 5.09 -2.96
N GLU A 145 19.43 5.57 -3.16
CA GLU A 145 20.57 4.75 -3.60
C GLU A 145 20.76 3.51 -2.72
N ASP A 146 20.50 3.64 -1.41
CA ASP A 146 20.53 2.55 -0.42
C ASP A 146 19.63 1.36 -0.80
N VAL A 147 18.57 1.63 -1.56
CA VAL A 147 17.60 0.63 -1.98
C VAL A 147 17.94 0.10 -3.37
N TRP A 148 17.95 0.97 -4.37
CA TRP A 148 17.91 0.55 -5.78
C TRP A 148 19.26 0.04 -6.29
N SER A 149 20.37 0.46 -5.68
CA SER A 149 21.70 0.00 -6.08
C SER A 149 21.88 -1.51 -5.92
N ASN A 150 21.13 -2.14 -5.00
CA ASN A 150 21.14 -3.59 -4.81
C ASN A 150 20.41 -4.36 -5.93
N TRP A 151 19.64 -3.68 -6.78
CA TRP A 151 18.88 -4.31 -7.86
C TRP A 151 19.71 -4.52 -9.12
N VAL A 152 20.83 -3.81 -9.24
CA VAL A 152 21.65 -3.75 -10.46
C VAL A 152 23.12 -4.07 -10.15
N PRO A 153 23.93 -4.49 -11.13
CA PRO A 153 25.37 -4.60 -10.95
C PRO A 153 26.02 -3.24 -10.63
N GLU A 154 27.17 -3.27 -9.94
CA GLU A 154 27.91 -2.06 -9.53
C GLU A 154 28.18 -1.10 -10.71
N ALA A 155 28.62 -1.63 -11.86
CA ALA A 155 28.87 -0.81 -13.04
C ALA A 155 27.61 -0.08 -13.56
N ALA A 156 26.43 -0.71 -13.43
CA ALA A 156 25.17 -0.07 -13.80
C ALA A 156 24.76 0.97 -12.76
N ALA A 157 24.97 0.71 -11.47
CA ALA A 157 24.72 1.69 -10.42
C ALA A 157 25.56 2.96 -10.59
N GLU A 158 26.86 2.82 -10.86
CA GLU A 158 27.74 3.96 -11.16
C GLU A 158 27.30 4.74 -12.40
N ALA A 159 26.88 4.04 -13.46
CA ALA A 159 26.38 4.68 -14.67
C ALA A 159 25.09 5.46 -14.44
N ILE A 160 24.15 4.93 -13.64
CA ILE A 160 22.92 5.62 -13.25
C ILE A 160 23.26 6.86 -12.42
N LYS A 161 24.16 6.75 -11.44
CA LYS A 161 24.56 7.91 -10.60
C LYS A 161 25.19 9.04 -11.41
N ALA A 162 25.97 8.71 -12.43
CA ALA A 162 26.58 9.69 -13.30
C ALA A 162 25.59 10.42 -14.22
N SER A 163 24.36 9.89 -14.41
CA SER A 163 23.36 10.48 -15.30
C SER A 163 22.24 11.27 -14.59
N LEU A 164 22.19 11.26 -13.26
CA LEU A 164 21.19 11.94 -12.42
C LEU A 164 21.56 13.41 -12.14
#